data_AF-G9ZNE2-F1
#
_entry.id   AF-G9ZNE2-F1
#
_cell.length_a   1.000
_cell.length_b   1.000
_cell.length_c   1.000
_cell.angle_alpha   90.00
_cell.angle_beta   90.00
_cell.angle_gamma   90.00
#
_symmetry.space_group_name_H-M   'P 1'
#
loop_
_entity.id
_entity.type
_entity.pdbx_description
1 polymer ?
#
loop_
_entity_poly.entity_id
_entity_poly.type
_entity_poly.pdbx_seq_one_letter_code
_entity_poly.pdbx_strand_id
1 'polypeptide(L)'
;MKFNFKIAVLCFAPYIPLIALYFLAHIYISNVIVALIVAVGIFSVLELFIHYQYAKPFFKQHPELDLHNFEATGMANFVVVVGIIVIVGLTLAQVPWGSSAAFLASFGLYYAVVNGFKSFRRPAK
;
A
#
# COMPACT_ATOMS: atom_id res chain seq x y z
N MET A 1 -3.59 -7.29 21.10
CA MET A 1 -3.47 -7.67 19.67
C MET A 1 -2.01 -7.59 19.26
N LYS A 2 -1.52 -8.51 18.43
CA LYS A 2 -0.11 -8.55 18.00
C LYS A 2 0.01 -8.03 16.58
N PHE A 3 0.92 -7.08 16.34
CA PHE A 3 1.22 -6.56 15.01
C PHE A 3 1.94 -7.62 14.17
N ASN A 4 1.48 -7.84 12.94
CA ASN A 4 2.05 -8.77 11.99
C ASN A 4 3.03 -8.05 11.05
N PHE A 5 4.31 -8.02 11.45
CA PHE A 5 5.38 -7.40 10.68
C PHE A 5 5.55 -8.00 9.28
N LYS A 6 5.33 -9.31 9.09
CA LYS A 6 5.46 -9.95 7.78
C LYS A 6 4.45 -9.39 6.79
N ILE A 7 3.20 -9.27 7.21
CA ILE A 7 2.11 -8.73 6.39
C ILE A 7 2.34 -7.24 6.12
N ALA A 8 2.79 -6.48 7.12
CA ALA A 8 3.12 -5.07 6.93
C ALA A 8 4.20 -4.88 5.84
N VAL A 9 5.29 -5.63 5.92
CA VAL A 9 6.38 -5.56 4.92
C VAL A 9 5.90 -6.01 3.54
N LEU A 10 5.11 -7.09 3.45
CA LEU A 10 4.53 -7.57 2.19
C LEU A 10 3.63 -6.51 1.54
N CYS A 11 2.85 -5.77 2.34
CA CYS A 11 2.00 -4.68 1.87
C CYS A 11 2.78 -3.44 1.43
N PHE A 12 3.95 -3.20 2.03
CA PHE A 12 4.81 -2.08 1.67
C PHE A 12 5.63 -2.34 0.40
N ALA A 13 6.04 -3.59 0.18
CA ALA A 13 6.94 -3.96 -0.91
C ALA A 13 6.52 -3.44 -2.30
N PRO A 14 5.23 -3.45 -2.70
CA PRO A 14 4.74 -2.88 -3.96
C PRO A 14 5.04 -1.38 -4.16
N TYR A 15 5.17 -0.60 -3.08
CA TYR A 15 5.39 0.84 -3.16
C TYR A 15 6.82 1.19 -3.57
N ILE A 16 7.80 0.32 -3.30
CA ILE A 16 9.20 0.51 -3.69
C ILE A 16 9.36 0.59 -5.22
N PRO A 17 8.95 -0.42 -6.01
CA PRO A 17 9.02 -0.35 -7.47
C PRO A 17 8.09 0.73 -8.03
N LEU A 18 6.95 1.03 -7.41
CA LEU A 18 6.08 2.14 -7.83
C LEU A 18 6.78 3.50 -7.70
N ILE A 19 7.48 3.75 -6.59
CA ILE A 19 8.27 4.98 -6.39
C ILE A 19 9.41 5.05 -7.40
N ALA A 20 10.08 3.93 -7.66
CA ALA A 20 11.14 3.86 -8.68
C ALA A 20 10.59 4.17 -10.09
N LEU A 21 9.44 3.61 -10.45
CA LEU A 21 8.74 3.90 -11.71
C LEU A 21 8.32 5.37 -11.79
N TYR A 22 7.85 5.96 -10.68
CA TYR A 22 7.55 7.39 -10.62
C TYR A 22 8.78 8.23 -10.95
N PHE A 23 9.91 7.98 -10.30
CA PHE A 23 11.14 8.72 -10.60
C PHE A 23 11.58 8.53 -12.05
N LEU A 24 11.50 7.30 -12.57
CA LEU A 24 11.84 7.01 -13.96
C LEU A 24 10.93 7.75 -14.95
N ALA A 25 9.62 7.76 -14.71
CA ALA A 25 8.67 8.51 -15.54
C ALA A 25 8.93 10.02 -15.46
N HIS A 26 9.30 10.52 -14.29
CA HIS A 26 9.56 11.93 -14.06
C HIS A 26 10.83 12.45 -14.74
N ILE A 27 11.76 11.57 -15.13
CA ILE A 27 12.91 11.92 -16.00
C ILE A 27 12.41 12.44 -17.36
N TYR A 28 11.31 11.88 -17.88
CA TYR A 28 10.79 12.19 -19.20
C TYR A 28 9.56 13.10 -19.19
N ILE A 29 8.86 13.19 -18.06
CA ILE A 29 7.59 13.92 -17.92
C ILE A 29 7.72 14.91 -16.75
N SER A 30 7.84 16.20 -17.08
CA SER A 30 7.96 17.27 -16.08
C SER A 30 6.67 17.51 -15.29
N ASN A 31 5.51 17.21 -15.86
CA ASN A 31 4.24 17.33 -15.16
C ASN A 31 4.10 16.19 -14.13
N VAL A 32 4.10 16.56 -12.85
CA VAL A 32 4.02 15.64 -11.71
C VAL A 32 2.81 14.71 -11.78
N ILE A 33 1.63 15.25 -12.12
CA ILE A 33 0.38 14.49 -12.17
C ILE A 33 0.45 13.45 -13.30
N VAL A 34 0.91 13.87 -14.48
CA VAL A 34 1.03 12.97 -15.63
C VAL A 34 2.07 11.89 -15.36
N ALA A 35 3.22 12.24 -14.77
CA ALA A 35 4.25 11.26 -14.42
C ALA A 35 3.74 10.22 -13.41
N LEU A 36 2.96 10.63 -12.41
CA LEU A 36 2.29 9.73 -11.47
C LEU A 36 1.32 8.78 -12.17
N ILE A 37 0.45 9.31 -13.04
CA ILE A 37 -0.53 8.49 -13.78
C ILE A 37 0.18 7.44 -14.63
N VAL A 38 1.25 7.82 -15.34
CA VAL A 38 2.04 6.90 -16.16
C VAL A 38 2.71 5.84 -15.30
N ALA A 39 3.33 6.21 -14.19
CA ALA A 39 3.98 5.27 -13.28
C ALA A 39 2.97 4.27 -12.68
N VAL A 40 1.81 4.73 -12.23
CA VAL A 40 0.73 3.88 -11.74
C VAL A 40 0.21 2.96 -12.85
N GLY A 41 0.01 3.48 -14.06
CA GLY A 41 -0.45 2.69 -15.20
C GLY A 41 0.51 1.53 -15.55
N ILE A 42 1.80 1.82 -15.66
CA ILE A 42 2.84 0.79 -15.90
C ILE A 42 2.85 -0.21 -14.73
N PHE A 43 2.84 0.30 -13.49
CA PHE A 43 2.85 -0.53 -12.30
C PHE A 43 1.64 -1.48 -12.25
N SER A 44 0.43 -1.02 -12.54
CA SER A 44 -0.78 -1.85 -12.55
C SER A 44 -0.72 -2.98 -13.57
N VAL A 45 -0.16 -2.74 -14.76
CA VAL A 45 0.01 -3.81 -15.77
C VAL A 45 1.01 -4.86 -15.29
N LEU A 46 2.13 -4.43 -14.70
CA LEU A 46 3.12 -5.35 -14.13
C LEU A 46 2.56 -6.13 -12.93
N GLU A 47 1.82 -5.46 -12.06
CA GLU A 47 1.19 -6.06 -10.87
C GLU A 47 0.16 -7.12 -11.26
N LEU A 48 -0.66 -6.87 -12.29
CA LEU A 48 -1.56 -7.87 -12.86
C LEU A 48 -0.80 -9.11 -13.34
N PHE A 49 0.28 -8.91 -14.10
CA PHE A 49 1.08 -10.02 -14.61
C PHE A 49 1.70 -10.84 -13.45
N ILE A 50 2.30 -10.15 -12.48
CA ILE A 50 2.89 -10.79 -11.30
C ILE A 50 1.82 -11.51 -10.48
N HIS A 51 0.64 -10.91 -10.33
CA HIS A 51 -0.47 -11.48 -9.59
C HIS A 51 -0.90 -12.81 -10.17
N TYR A 52 -1.19 -12.86 -11.47
CA TYR A 52 -1.69 -14.08 -12.10
C TYR A 52 -0.63 -15.16 -12.25
N GLN A 53 0.61 -14.79 -12.56
CA GLN A 53 1.66 -15.78 -12.81
C GLN A 53 2.31 -16.30 -11.53
N TYR A 54 2.49 -15.46 -10.51
CA TYR A 54 3.28 -15.79 -9.32
C TYR A 54 2.51 -15.67 -8.01
N ALA A 55 1.78 -14.57 -7.79
CA ALA A 55 1.15 -14.33 -6.49
C ALA A 55 -0.03 -15.28 -6.23
N LYS A 56 -0.88 -15.51 -7.24
CA LYS A 56 -2.02 -16.41 -7.15
C LYS A 56 -1.64 -17.86 -6.80
N PRO A 57 -0.66 -18.52 -7.47
CA PRO A 57 -0.22 -19.83 -7.03
C PRO A 57 0.47 -19.81 -5.66
N PHE A 58 1.23 -18.76 -5.35
CA PHE A 58 1.88 -18.60 -4.04
C PHE A 58 0.86 -18.52 -2.89
N PHE A 59 -0.17 -17.68 -3.02
CA PHE A 59 -1.22 -17.52 -2.00
C PHE A 59 -2.12 -18.74 -1.84
N LYS A 60 -2.24 -19.58 -2.88
CA LYS A 60 -2.88 -20.90 -2.74
C LYS A 60 -2.09 -21.84 -1.82
N GLN A 61 -0.76 -21.75 -1.83
CA GLN A 61 0.12 -22.56 -0.96
C GLN A 61 0.30 -21.93 0.43
N HIS A 62 0.25 -20.59 0.50
CA HIS A 62 0.41 -19.78 1.70
C HIS A 62 -0.80 -18.88 1.95
N PRO A 63 -1.99 -19.45 2.26
CA PRO A 63 -3.20 -18.66 2.47
C PRO A 63 -3.07 -17.67 3.64
N GLU A 64 -2.21 -17.97 4.62
CA GLU A 64 -1.88 -17.09 5.76
C GLU A 64 -1.18 -15.78 5.37
N LEU A 65 -0.70 -15.68 4.13
CA LEU A 65 -0.09 -14.48 3.56
C LEU A 65 -1.01 -13.72 2.61
N ASP A 66 -2.17 -14.30 2.27
CA ASP A 66 -3.17 -13.66 1.41
C ASP A 66 -4.00 -12.64 2.21
N LEU A 67 -3.87 -11.37 1.85
CA LEU A 67 -4.59 -10.26 2.49
C LEU A 67 -6.10 -10.39 2.43
N HIS A 68 -6.66 -11.10 1.44
CA HIS A 68 -8.10 -11.28 1.32
C HIS A 68 -8.67 -12.12 2.48
N ASN A 69 -7.83 -12.91 3.13
CA ASN A 69 -8.20 -13.70 4.30
C ASN A 69 -8.05 -12.91 5.61
N PHE A 70 -7.70 -11.62 5.58
CA PHE A 70 -7.50 -10.80 6.76
C PHE A 70 -8.71 -9.92 7.06
N GLU A 71 -9.16 -9.94 8.32
CA GLU A 71 -10.22 -9.08 8.84
C GLU A 71 -9.66 -7.85 9.55
N ALA A 72 -10.40 -6.74 9.44
CA ALA A 72 -10.11 -5.53 10.17
C ALA A 72 -10.32 -5.75 11.67
N THR A 73 -9.28 -5.49 12.45
CA THR A 73 -9.36 -5.50 13.90
C THR A 73 -9.77 -4.13 14.43
N GLY A 74 -10.16 -4.05 15.70
CA GLY A 74 -10.38 -2.76 16.38
C GLY A 74 -9.16 -1.83 16.29
N MET A 75 -7.94 -2.39 16.35
CA MET A 75 -6.72 -1.61 16.20
C MET A 75 -6.48 -1.15 14.75
N ALA A 76 -6.74 -1.99 13.76
CA ALA A 76 -6.66 -1.59 12.36
C ALA A 76 -7.64 -0.44 12.06
N ASN A 77 -8.88 -0.53 12.56
CA ASN A 77 -9.87 0.54 12.45
C ASN A 77 -9.43 1.82 13.17
N PHE A 78 -8.84 1.70 14.36
CA PHE A 78 -8.29 2.84 15.09
C PHE A 78 -7.20 3.56 14.28
N VAL A 79 -6.25 2.82 13.70
CA VAL A 79 -5.20 3.39 12.85
C VAL A 79 -5.80 4.10 11.62
N VAL A 80 -6.84 3.52 11.02
CA VAL A 80 -7.55 4.16 9.91
C VAL A 80 -8.18 5.49 10.33
N VAL A 81 -8.88 5.51 11.47
CA VAL A 81 -9.51 6.73 12.00
C VAL A 81 -8.46 7.79 12.30
N VAL A 82 -7.37 7.43 12.98
CA VAL A 82 -6.26 8.36 13.27
C VAL A 82 -5.65 8.88 11.99
N GLY A 83 -5.42 8.03 10.98
CA GLY A 83 -4.90 8.43 9.68
C GLY A 83 -5.79 9.46 8.99
N ILE A 84 -7.12 9.25 8.98
CA ILE A 84 -8.08 10.20 8.43
C ILE A 84 -8.02 11.54 9.18
N ILE A 85 -8.03 11.52 10.51
CA ILE A 85 -7.95 12.74 11.33
C ILE A 85 -6.68 13.53 11.00
N VAL A 86 -5.54 12.86 10.86
CA VAL A 86 -4.26 13.49 10.49
C VAL A 86 -4.35 14.10 9.09
N ILE A 87 -4.87 13.37 8.09
CA ILE A 87 -5.01 13.88 6.71
C ILE A 87 -5.92 15.12 6.67
N VAL A 88 -7.06 15.08 7.36
CA VAL A 88 -7.99 16.21 7.44
C VAL A 88 -7.33 17.40 8.13
N GLY A 89 -6.64 17.17 9.25
CA GLY A 89 -5.92 18.22 9.98
C GLY A 89 -4.83 18.88 9.13
N LEU A 90 -4.01 18.10 8.43
CA LEU A 90 -2.98 18.60 7.52
C LEU A 90 -3.59 19.41 6.36
N THR A 91 -4.73 18.96 5.83
CA THR A 91 -5.45 19.66 4.76
C THR A 91 -5.99 21.01 5.23
N LEU A 92 -6.65 21.05 6.39
CA LEU A 92 -7.17 22.29 6.97
C LEU A 92 -6.06 23.28 7.33
N ALA A 93 -4.90 22.77 7.75
CA ALA A 93 -3.72 23.57 8.06
C ALA A 93 -2.91 23.99 6.83
N GLN A 94 -3.36 23.66 5.61
CA GLN A 94 -2.67 23.96 4.34
C GLN A 94 -1.20 23.51 4.33
N VAL A 95 -0.89 22.41 5.03
CA VAL A 95 0.47 21.89 5.10
C VAL A 95 0.86 21.38 3.71
N PRO A 96 2.00 21.81 3.14
CA PRO A 96 2.45 21.30 1.85
C PRO A 96 2.64 19.79 1.91
N TRP A 97 1.99 19.07 1.00
CA TRP A 97 2.11 17.62 0.85
C TRP A 97 3.44 17.23 0.18
N GLY A 98 4.56 17.73 0.71
CA GLY A 98 5.94 17.41 0.30
C GLY A 98 6.14 17.09 -1.18
N SER A 99 6.95 16.06 -1.46
CA SER A 99 7.11 15.52 -2.81
C SER A 99 6.14 14.36 -3.04
N SER A 100 5.74 14.11 -4.29
CA SER A 100 4.87 12.99 -4.63
C SER A 100 5.47 11.62 -4.27
N ALA A 101 6.80 11.49 -4.31
CA ALA A 101 7.47 10.29 -3.84
C ALA A 101 7.35 10.11 -2.31
N ALA A 102 7.50 11.20 -1.54
CA ALA A 102 7.26 11.16 -0.10
C ALA A 102 5.81 10.82 0.21
N PHE A 103 4.86 11.36 -0.55
CA PHE A 103 3.45 11.00 -0.44
C PHE A 103 3.20 9.50 -0.67
N LEU A 104 3.73 8.93 -1.76
CA LEU A 104 3.62 7.50 -2.05
C LEU A 104 4.25 6.64 -0.95
N ALA A 105 5.41 7.03 -0.43
CA ALA A 105 6.08 6.32 0.67
C ALA A 105 5.27 6.39 1.96
N SER A 106 4.78 7.57 2.34
CA SER A 106 3.92 7.76 3.51
C SER A 106 2.61 6.97 3.40
N PHE A 107 1.99 6.98 2.23
CA PHE A 107 0.78 6.19 1.98
C PHE A 107 1.06 4.69 2.04
N GLY A 108 2.18 4.23 1.46
CA GLY A 108 2.60 2.84 1.55
C GLY A 108 2.87 2.39 2.98
N LEU A 109 3.54 3.22 3.79
CA LEU A 109 3.77 2.95 5.22
C LEU A 109 2.45 2.90 5.99
N TYR A 110 1.56 3.86 5.75
CA TYR A 110 0.23 3.86 6.36
C TYR A 110 -0.55 2.58 6.02
N TYR A 111 -0.60 2.21 4.73
CA TYR A 111 -1.24 1.00 4.25
C TYR A 111 -0.62 -0.26 4.89
N ALA A 112 0.70 -0.32 5.01
CA ALA A 112 1.42 -1.41 5.67
C ALA A 112 1.07 -1.53 7.15
N VAL A 113 1.02 -0.40 7.88
CA VAL A 113 0.67 -0.39 9.31
C VAL A 113 -0.78 -0.85 9.52
N VAL A 114 -1.73 -0.34 8.72
CA VAL A 114 -3.14 -0.77 8.80
C VAL A 114 -3.26 -2.28 8.60
N ASN A 115 -2.62 -2.83 7.56
CA ASN A 115 -2.68 -4.26 7.28
C ASN A 115 -1.90 -5.10 8.28
N GLY A 116 -0.82 -4.59 8.86
CA GLY A 116 -0.10 -5.25 9.95
C GLY A 116 -0.93 -5.42 11.23
N PHE A 117 -1.94 -4.57 11.46
CA PHE A 117 -2.88 -4.74 12.57
C PHE A 117 -4.09 -5.63 12.24
N LYS A 118 -4.30 -6.01 10.98
CA LYS A 118 -5.35 -6.96 10.63
C LYS A 118 -5.03 -8.36 11.13
N SER A 119 -6.06 -9.18 11.32
CA SER A 119 -5.92 -10.56 11.79
C SER A 119 -6.40 -11.54 10.74
N PHE A 120 -5.67 -12.65 10.58
CA PHE A 120 -6.05 -13.73 9.68
C PHE A 120 -7.36 -14.38 10.15
N ARG A 121 -8.38 -14.38 9.30
CA ARG A 121 -9.60 -15.14 9.45
C ARG A 121 -9.30 -16.58 9.04
N ARG A 122 -9.28 -17.50 10.00
CA ARG A 122 -9.24 -18.93 9.64
C ARG A 122 -10.49 -19.22 8.78
N PRO A 123 -10.35 -19.87 7.61
CA PRO A 123 -11.53 -20.38 6.92
C PRO A 123 -12.28 -21.30 7.89
N ALA A 124 -13.60 -21.11 7.99
CA ALA A 124 -14.45 -22.01 8.77
C ALA A 124 -14.23 -23.43 8.22
N LYS A 125 -13.84 -24.36 9.11
CA LYS A 125 -13.74 -25.78 8.78
C LYS A 125 -15.12 -26.34 8.47
#